data_AF-A0A432GZP8-F1
#
_entry.id   AF-A0A432GZP8-F1
#
_cell.length_a   1.000
_cell.length_b   1.000
_cell.length_c   1.000
_cell.angle_alpha   90.00
_cell.angle_beta   90.00
_cell.angle_gamma   90.00
#
_symmetry.space_group_name_H-M   'P 1'
#
loop_
_entity.id
_entity.type
_entity.pdbx_description
1 polymer ?
#
loop_
_entity_poly.entity_id
_entity_poly.type
_entity_poly.pdbx_seq_one_letter_code
_entity_poly.pdbx_strand_id
1 'polypeptide(L)'
;MNEELYLVAYKDIEQKEIDEALWLKAMSHAGGDKTKAKWAYIELRVDQLLRDPSLRHSANKKVRKPTHQSGAYMMWFSILLFFTIISAAVVVDVEEMTLVF
;
A
#
# COMPACT_ATOMS: atom_id res chain seq x y z
N MET A 1 -11.95 29.97 -17.56
CA MET A 1 -10.55 29.46 -17.46
C MET A 1 -10.41 28.40 -16.37
N ASN A 2 -11.25 28.42 -15.32
CA ASN A 2 -11.19 27.42 -14.25
C ASN A 2 -12.04 26.17 -14.55
N GLU A 3 -12.97 26.21 -15.52
CA GLU A 3 -13.87 25.09 -15.81
C GLU A 3 -13.13 23.81 -16.24
N GLU A 4 -12.00 23.94 -16.94
CA GLU A 4 -11.21 22.78 -17.37
C GLU A 4 -10.66 21.98 -16.19
N LEU A 5 -10.34 22.63 -15.07
CA LEU A 5 -9.85 21.97 -13.86
C LEU A 5 -10.93 21.12 -13.20
N TYR A 6 -12.17 21.58 -13.21
CA TYR A 6 -13.31 20.80 -12.72
C TYR A 6 -13.52 19.54 -13.56
N LEU A 7 -13.32 19.63 -14.87
CA LEU A 7 -13.43 18.49 -15.78
C LEU A 7 -12.31 17.47 -15.57
N VAL A 8 -11.09 17.92 -15.26
CA VAL A 8 -9.98 17.04 -14.85
C VAL A 8 -10.31 16.33 -13.53
N ALA A 9 -10.72 17.07 -12.50
CA ALA A 9 -11.07 16.49 -11.20
C ALA A 9 -12.25 15.50 -11.29
N TYR A 10 -13.20 15.74 -12.20
CA TYR A 10 -14.31 14.83 -12.46
C TYR A 10 -13.83 13.52 -13.13
N LYS A 11 -12.90 13.61 -14.08
CA LYS A 11 -12.30 12.44 -14.72
C LYS A 11 -11.51 11.56 -13.75
N ASP A 12 -10.82 12.16 -12.76
CA ASP A 12 -10.15 11.41 -11.68
C ASP A 12 -11.12 10.45 -10.97
N ILE A 13 -12.37 10.89 -10.76
CA ILE A 13 -13.43 10.07 -10.14
C ILE A 13 -13.92 8.97 -11.10
N GLU A 14 -14.18 9.30 -12.37
CA GLU A 14 -14.64 8.31 -13.36
C GLU A 14 -13.61 7.22 -13.65
N GLN A 15 -12.33 7.60 -13.72
CA GLN A 15 -11.22 6.69 -13.99
C GLN A 15 -10.77 5.91 -12.75
N LYS A 16 -11.41 6.13 -11.59
CA LYS A 16 -11.04 5.56 -10.28
C LYS A 16 -9.59 5.87 -9.87
N GLU A 17 -9.05 7.01 -10.30
CA GLU A 17 -7.73 7.53 -9.93
C GLU A 17 -7.86 8.56 -8.79
N ILE A 18 -8.71 8.25 -7.82
CA ILE A 18 -9.03 9.15 -6.71
C ILE A 18 -7.89 9.09 -5.69
N ASP A 19 -7.41 10.26 -5.25
CA ASP A 19 -6.54 10.34 -4.08
C ASP A 19 -7.34 9.92 -2.83
N GLU A 20 -7.02 8.74 -2.26
CA GLU A 20 -7.70 8.17 -1.09
C GLU A 20 -7.71 9.14 0.09
N ALA A 21 -6.62 9.88 0.33
CA ALA A 21 -6.51 10.79 1.47
C ALA A 21 -7.40 12.03 1.26
N LEU A 22 -7.42 12.56 0.04
CA LEU A 22 -8.29 13.68 -0.33
C LEU A 22 -9.77 13.27 -0.30
N TRP A 23 -10.07 12.05 -0.74
CA TRP A 23 -11.41 11.48 -0.68
C TRP A 23 -11.91 11.32 0.76
N LEU A 24 -11.07 10.81 1.66
CA LEU A 24 -11.38 10.72 3.09
C LEU A 24 -11.66 12.10 3.71
N LYS A 25 -10.85 13.10 3.34
CA LYS A 25 -11.11 14.49 3.73
C LYS A 25 -12.48 14.95 3.24
N ALA A 26 -12.79 14.77 1.96
CA ALA A 26 -14.10 15.13 1.39
C ALA A 26 -15.28 14.39 2.06
N MET A 27 -15.13 13.09 2.32
CA MET A 27 -16.12 12.27 3.03
C MET A 27 -16.35 12.76 4.46
N SER A 28 -15.29 13.18 5.15
CA SER A 28 -15.40 13.73 6.51
C SER A 28 -16.20 15.04 6.53
N HIS A 29 -15.96 15.93 5.56
CA HIS A 29 -16.73 17.17 5.39
C HIS A 29 -18.20 16.91 5.03
N ALA A 30 -18.48 15.84 4.29
CA ALA A 30 -19.82 15.46 3.88
C ALA A 30 -20.58 14.62 4.93
N GLY A 31 -19.98 14.33 6.09
CA GLY A 31 -20.59 13.47 7.12
C GLY A 31 -20.82 12.03 6.65
N GLY A 32 -20.01 11.55 5.69
CA GLY A 32 -20.13 10.21 5.10
C GLY A 32 -21.09 10.09 3.91
N ASP A 33 -21.80 11.17 3.54
CA ASP A 33 -22.65 11.18 2.34
C ASP A 33 -21.79 11.23 1.07
N LYS A 34 -21.79 10.12 0.32
CA LYS A 34 -20.99 9.96 -0.92
C LYS A 34 -21.34 10.99 -1.99
N THR A 35 -22.59 11.42 -2.08
CA THR A 35 -23.03 12.36 -3.13
C THR A 35 -22.48 13.75 -2.86
N LYS A 36 -22.56 14.21 -1.61
CA LYS A 36 -21.97 15.48 -1.16
C LYS A 36 -20.45 15.42 -1.18
N ALA A 37 -19.87 14.28 -0.78
CA ALA A 37 -18.42 14.07 -0.80
C ALA A 37 -17.85 14.15 -2.22
N LYS A 38 -18.58 13.70 -3.24
CA LYS A 38 -18.16 13.81 -4.64
C LYS A 38 -17.92 15.27 -5.04
N TRP A 39 -18.85 16.16 -4.70
CA TRP A 39 -18.73 17.58 -5.00
C TRP A 39 -17.64 18.25 -4.17
N ALA A 40 -17.57 17.95 -2.87
CA ALA A 40 -16.51 18.44 -2.00
C ALA A 40 -15.11 17.98 -2.46
N TYR A 41 -14.98 16.76 -2.98
CA TYR A 41 -13.73 16.26 -3.55
C TYR A 41 -13.31 17.07 -4.77
N ILE A 42 -14.24 17.34 -5.69
CA ILE A 42 -13.95 18.10 -6.90
C ILE A 42 -13.45 19.50 -6.54
N GLU A 43 -14.09 20.19 -5.59
CA GLU A 43 -13.66 21.51 -5.12
C GLU A 43 -12.25 21.47 -4.51
N LEU A 44 -11.99 20.51 -3.62
CA LEU A 44 -10.68 20.34 -3.00
C LEU A 44 -9.60 20.00 -4.03
N ARG A 45 -9.94 19.20 -5.03
CA ARG A 45 -9.03 18.80 -6.10
C ARG A 45 -8.69 19.98 -7.02
N VAL A 46 -9.68 20.82 -7.33
CA VAL A 46 -9.46 22.04 -8.10
C VAL A 46 -8.57 23.02 -7.33
N ASP A 47 -8.79 23.22 -6.02
CA ASP A 47 -7.92 24.08 -5.19
C ASP A 47 -6.47 23.58 -5.17
N GLN A 48 -6.26 22.25 -5.09
CA GLN A 48 -4.92 21.67 -5.21
C GLN A 48 -4.27 21.97 -6.56
N LEU A 49 -5.02 21.82 -7.67
CA LEU A 49 -4.51 22.07 -9.03
C LEU A 49 -4.23 23.56 -9.30
N LEU A 50 -4.94 24.46 -8.62
CA LEU A 50 -4.69 25.90 -8.67
C LEU A 50 -3.43 26.28 -7.88
N ARG A 51 -3.23 25.67 -6.71
CA ARG A 51 -2.04 25.92 -5.87
C ARG A 51 -0.78 25.34 -6.48
N ASP A 52 -0.86 24.16 -7.07
CA ASP A 52 0.29 23.48 -7.66
C ASP A 52 -0.09 22.82 -9.00
N PRO A 53 0.21 23.49 -10.13
CA PRO A 53 -0.08 22.97 -11.47
C PRO A 53 0.67 21.67 -11.80
N SER A 54 1.78 21.37 -11.12
CA SER A 54 2.57 20.16 -11.35
C SER A 54 1.82 18.88 -10.95
N LEU A 55 0.85 19.01 -10.03
CA LEU A 55 0.01 17.91 -9.55
C LEU A 55 -0.92 17.35 -10.64
N ARG A 56 -1.10 18.06 -11.77
CA ARG A 56 -1.82 17.55 -12.95
C ARG A 56 -1.27 16.21 -13.45
N HIS A 57 0.01 15.91 -13.21
CA HIS A 57 0.65 14.65 -13.64
C HIS A 57 0.91 13.67 -12.48
N SER A 58 0.83 14.12 -11.23
CA SER A 58 1.15 13.28 -10.06
C SER A 58 -0.03 12.49 -9.47
N ALA A 59 -1.24 12.60 -10.04
CA ALA A 59 -2.41 11.81 -9.63
C ALA A 59 -2.14 10.29 -9.62
N ASN A 60 -1.19 9.82 -10.43
CA ASN A 60 -0.83 8.40 -10.54
C ASN A 60 0.15 7.91 -9.45
N LYS A 61 0.58 8.77 -8.51
CA LYS A 61 1.40 8.29 -7.40
C LYS A 61 0.49 7.62 -6.37
N LYS A 62 -0.05 6.44 -6.71
CA LYS A 62 -0.61 5.50 -5.73
C LYS A 62 0.41 5.44 -4.60
N VAL A 63 0.03 5.95 -3.44
CA VAL A 63 0.81 5.82 -2.22
C VAL A 63 0.98 4.31 -2.03
N ARG A 64 2.14 3.77 -2.45
CA ARG A 64 2.48 2.37 -2.27
C ARG A 64 2.50 2.17 -0.76
N LYS A 65 1.40 1.63 -0.23
CA LYS A 65 1.35 1.15 1.15
C LYS A 65 2.54 0.20 1.29
N PRO A 66 3.38 0.32 2.33
CA PRO A 66 4.48 -0.63 2.50
C PRO A 66 3.85 -2.01 2.64
N THR A 67 3.92 -2.81 1.59
CA THR A 67 3.55 -4.22 1.63
C THR A 67 4.40 -4.82 2.73
N HIS A 68 3.76 -5.31 3.79
CA HIS A 68 4.39 -5.90 4.96
C HIS A 68 4.97 -7.29 4.59
N GLN A 69 5.92 -7.31 3.65
CA GLN A 69 6.55 -8.50 3.09
C GLN A 69 7.58 -9.11 4.06
N SER A 70 7.93 -8.40 5.14
CA SER A 70 8.88 -8.89 6.16
C SER A 70 8.40 -10.14 6.90
N GLY A 71 7.08 -10.36 7.03
CA GLY A 71 6.55 -11.52 7.77
C GLY A 71 6.73 -12.87 7.06
N ALA A 72 6.64 -12.88 5.72
CA ALA A 72 6.70 -14.13 4.95
C ALA A 72 8.09 -14.76 4.98
N TYR A 73 9.14 -13.95 4.83
CA TYR A 73 10.51 -14.47 4.84
C TYR A 73 10.94 -14.99 6.22
N MET A 74 10.45 -14.40 7.31
CA MET A 74 10.70 -14.88 8.68
C MET A 74 10.25 -16.33 8.90
N MET A 75 9.14 -16.75 8.27
CA MET A 75 8.64 -18.12 8.36
C MET A 75 9.55 -19.12 7.63
N TRP A 76 10.06 -18.75 6.46
CA TRP A 76 10.90 -19.64 5.64
C TRP A 76 12.29 -19.83 6.24
N PHE A 77 12.90 -18.79 6.80
CA PHE A 77 14.21 -18.91 7.46
C PHE A 77 14.16 -19.80 8.71
N SER A 78 13.06 -19.76 9.47
CA SER A 78 12.87 -20.62 10.64
C SER A 78 12.85 -22.10 10.26
N ILE A 79 12.12 -22.45 9.19
CA ILE A 79 12.01 -23.84 8.70
C ILE A 79 13.40 -24.38 8.31
N LEU A 80 14.20 -23.60 7.58
CA LEU A 80 15.54 -24.02 7.17
C LEU A 80 16.48 -24.27 8.35
N LEU A 81 16.40 -23.43 9.39
CA LEU A 81 17.25 -23.54 10.58
C LEU A 81 16.90 -24.79 11.42
N PHE A 82 15.61 -25.18 11.49
CA PHE A 82 15.23 -26.41 12.17
C PHE A 82 15.80 -27.67 11.51
N PHE A 83 15.77 -27.74 10.17
CA PHE A 83 16.32 -28.90 9.46
C PHE A 83 17.83 -29.05 9.65
N THR A 84 18.58 -27.94 9.67
CA THR A 84 20.04 -28.01 9.88
C THR A 84 20.39 -28.50 11.29
N ILE A 85 19.67 -28.06 12.33
CA ILE A 85 19.89 -28.52 13.71
C ILE A 85 19.58 -30.01 13.85
N ILE A 86 18.45 -30.48 13.31
CA ILE A 86 18.07 -31.90 13.40
C ILE A 86 19.08 -32.77 12.65
N SER A 87 19.52 -32.36 11.45
CA SER A 87 20.55 -33.10 10.71
C SER A 87 21.88 -33.18 11.46
N ALA A 88 22.32 -32.10 12.12
CA ALA A 88 23.54 -32.11 12.91
C ALA A 88 23.44 -33.06 14.11
N ALA A 89 22.31 -33.08 14.82
CA ALA A 89 22.09 -33.99 15.95
C ALA A 89 22.13 -35.47 15.51
N VAL A 90 21.48 -35.82 14.40
CA VAL A 90 21.49 -37.19 13.87
C VAL A 90 22.89 -37.64 13.45
N VAL A 91 23.71 -36.76 12.85
CA VAL A 91 25.09 -37.11 12.48
C VAL A 91 25.96 -37.37 13.72
N VAL A 92 25.82 -36.56 14.78
CA VAL A 92 26.56 -36.74 16.03
C VAL A 92 26.20 -38.07 16.71
N ASP A 93 24.90 -38.40 16.80
CA ASP A 93 24.45 -39.67 17.39
C ASP A 93 24.92 -40.88 16.57
N VAL A 94 24.99 -40.76 15.24
CA VAL A 94 25.49 -41.83 14.36
C VAL A 94 27.00 -42.02 14.52
N GLU A 95 27.79 -40.94 14.58
CA GLU A 95 29.24 -41.03 14.80
C GLU A 95 29.57 -41.66 16.16
N GLU A 96 28.87 -41.27 17.23
CA GLU A 96 29.05 -41.85 18.55
C GLU A 96 28.70 -43.34 18.59
N MET A 97 27.64 -43.77 17.89
CA MET A 97 27.28 -45.19 17.79
C MET A 97 28.28 -46.00 16.95
N THR A 98 28.92 -45.41 15.94
CA THR A 98 29.94 -46.11 15.12
C THR A 98 31.31 -46.24 15.79
N LEU A 99 31.66 -45.37 16.75
CA LEU A 99 32.94 -45.42 17.47
C LEU A 99 32.93 -46.37 18.69
N VAL A 100 31.75 -46.86 19.08
CA VAL A 100 31.55 -47.76 20.24
C VAL A 100 31.52 -49.25 19.82
N PHE A 101 31.54 -49.56 18.52
CA PHE A 101 31.72 -50.91 17.97
C PHE A 101 33.15 -51.13 17.48
#